data_AF-A0A523WQD6-F1
#
_entry.id   AF-A0A523WQD6-F1
#
_cell.length_a   1.000
_cell.length_b   1.000
_cell.length_c   1.000
_cell.angle_alpha   90.00
_cell.angle_beta   90.00
_cell.angle_gamma   90.00
#
_symmetry.space_group_name_H-M   'P 1'
#
loop_
_entity.id
_entity.type
_entity.pdbx_description
1 polymer ?
#
loop_
_entity_poly.entity_id
_entity_poly.type
_entity_poly.pdbx_seq_one_letter_code
_entity_poly.pdbx_strand_id
1 'polypeptide(L)'
;MNLERYSRQILFSGIGEKGQKRLLESSITLIGCGGLGCVIANNLARGGVGRIKIVDNDIVELPDLQRQILFNEEDAKNKSPKAQVAVEKLRRINSSIQLEAKVCEVEPKNIENLIEESHLVLDATDNMKTRFLINEACVKNKIPWIYGGVFGSIGMSMTVVPEETPCLTCVFGEFPSFPELGTIPLINAAPIIIASWQTTEALKILVGDENLNPDLIYLDLWPGSFRRIKIKRRKDCPICIKRKFGLLEPGKK
;
A
#
# COMPACT_ATOMS: atom_id res chain seq x y z
N MET A 1 -19.34 3.78 -20.83
CA MET A 1 -18.20 3.09 -20.18
C MET A 1 -18.22 1.63 -20.60
N ASN A 2 -17.23 1.16 -21.36
CA ASN A 2 -17.16 -0.24 -21.76
C ASN A 2 -16.60 -1.08 -20.59
N LEU A 3 -17.39 -2.00 -20.06
CA LEU A 3 -17.03 -2.87 -18.93
C LEU A 3 -16.57 -4.28 -19.36
N GLU A 4 -16.50 -4.57 -20.65
CA GLU A 4 -16.13 -5.88 -21.20
C GLU A 4 -14.79 -6.39 -20.66
N ARG A 5 -13.81 -5.48 -20.51
CA ARG A 5 -12.49 -5.74 -19.88
C ARG A 5 -12.61 -6.42 -18.51
N TYR A 6 -13.63 -6.04 -17.74
CA TYR A 6 -13.83 -6.49 -16.35
C TYR A 6 -14.93 -7.56 -16.24
N SER A 7 -15.40 -8.12 -17.36
CA SER A 7 -16.51 -9.08 -17.38
C SER A 7 -16.32 -10.26 -16.41
N ARG A 8 -15.12 -10.82 -16.30
CA ARG A 8 -14.81 -11.91 -15.36
C ARG A 8 -14.85 -11.48 -13.89
N GLN A 9 -14.41 -10.26 -13.60
CA GLN A 9 -14.41 -9.70 -12.25
C GLN A 9 -15.83 -9.34 -11.79
N ILE A 10 -16.66 -8.83 -12.71
CA ILE A 10 -18.07 -8.48 -12.46
C ILE A 10 -18.91 -9.71 -12.07
N LEU A 11 -18.55 -10.92 -12.53
CA LEU A 11 -19.26 -12.14 -12.16
C LEU A 11 -19.11 -12.50 -10.67
N PHE A 12 -18.09 -11.98 -9.98
CA PHE A 12 -17.93 -12.19 -8.55
C PHE A 12 -18.90 -11.29 -7.77
N SER A 13 -19.77 -11.90 -6.96
CA SER A 13 -20.84 -11.19 -6.25
C SER A 13 -20.35 -10.11 -5.28
N GLY A 14 -19.14 -10.24 -4.73
CA GLY A 14 -18.53 -9.21 -3.88
C GLY A 14 -18.14 -7.93 -4.63
N ILE A 15 -18.08 -7.96 -5.97
CA ILE A 15 -17.80 -6.77 -6.81
C ILE A 15 -19.05 -6.41 -7.62
N GLY A 16 -19.51 -7.29 -8.50
CA GLY A 16 -20.63 -7.00 -9.40
C GLY A 16 -20.39 -5.79 -10.31
N GLU A 17 -21.41 -5.40 -11.07
CA GLU A 17 -21.31 -4.22 -11.95
C GLU A 17 -21.19 -2.93 -11.14
N LYS A 18 -21.92 -2.83 -10.02
CA LYS A 18 -21.89 -1.67 -9.13
C LYS A 18 -20.51 -1.47 -8.49
N GLY A 19 -19.89 -2.53 -7.97
CA GLY A 19 -18.54 -2.45 -7.40
C GLY A 19 -17.51 -2.10 -8.47
N GLN A 20 -17.64 -2.63 -9.69
CA GLN A 20 -16.72 -2.26 -10.77
C GLN A 20 -16.81 -0.78 -11.15
N LYS A 21 -18.02 -0.20 -11.18
CA LYS A 21 -18.21 1.25 -11.37
C LYS A 21 -17.52 2.05 -10.27
N ARG A 22 -17.69 1.64 -9.01
CA ARG A 22 -16.99 2.27 -7.87
C ARG A 22 -15.48 2.19 -8.00
N LEU A 23 -14.93 1.05 -8.43
CA LEU A 23 -13.49 0.91 -8.67
C LEU A 23 -13.01 1.93 -9.71
N LEU A 24 -13.74 2.08 -10.82
CA LEU A 24 -13.40 3.04 -11.89
C LEU A 24 -13.52 4.51 -11.46
N GLU A 25 -14.32 4.81 -10.44
CA GLU A 25 -14.42 6.14 -9.82
C GLU A 25 -13.44 6.33 -8.65
N SER A 26 -12.76 5.26 -8.24
CA SER A 26 -11.84 5.27 -7.10
C SER A 26 -10.46 5.83 -7.44
N SER A 27 -9.75 6.28 -6.42
CA SER A 27 -8.45 6.94 -6.50
C SER A 27 -7.60 6.43 -5.35
N ILE A 28 -6.40 5.96 -5.64
CA ILE A 28 -5.48 5.46 -4.62
C ILE A 28 -4.10 6.09 -4.77
N THR A 29 -3.42 6.22 -3.63
CA THR A 29 -1.98 6.53 -3.59
C THR A 29 -1.22 5.31 -3.07
N LEU A 30 -0.34 4.77 -3.89
CA LEU A 30 0.59 3.69 -3.55
C LEU A 30 1.95 4.31 -3.23
N ILE A 31 2.42 4.11 -2.00
CA ILE A 31 3.70 4.61 -1.53
C ILE A 31 4.68 3.44 -1.48
N GLY A 32 5.70 3.48 -2.34
CA GLY A 32 6.62 2.39 -2.62
C GLY A 32 6.19 1.56 -3.83
N CYS A 33 7.15 1.29 -4.71
CA CYS A 33 7.00 0.52 -5.94
C CYS A 33 8.04 -0.63 -6.03
N GLY A 34 8.45 -1.15 -4.86
CA GLY A 34 9.27 -2.37 -4.74
C GLY A 34 8.48 -3.66 -4.95
N GLY A 35 8.87 -4.74 -4.25
CA GLY A 35 8.25 -6.06 -4.43
C GLY A 35 6.76 -6.10 -4.11
N LEU A 36 6.33 -5.43 -3.03
CA LEU A 36 4.92 -5.26 -2.69
C LEU A 36 4.21 -4.39 -3.73
N GLY A 37 4.76 -3.19 -3.96
CA GLY A 37 4.14 -2.16 -4.79
C GLY A 37 3.93 -2.59 -6.23
N CYS A 38 4.87 -3.33 -6.82
CA CYS A 38 4.74 -3.89 -8.17
C CYS A 38 3.48 -4.75 -8.31
N VAL A 39 3.23 -5.64 -7.35
CA VAL A 39 2.09 -6.56 -7.37
C VAL A 39 0.79 -5.81 -7.11
N ILE A 40 0.76 -4.90 -6.13
CA ILE A 40 -0.41 -4.07 -5.82
C ILE A 40 -0.80 -3.23 -7.04
N ALA A 41 0.15 -2.49 -7.62
CA ALA A 41 -0.10 -1.63 -8.76
C ALA A 41 -0.60 -2.42 -9.97
N ASN A 42 0.02 -3.58 -10.27
CA ASN A 42 -0.43 -4.47 -11.34
C ASN A 42 -1.85 -4.96 -11.11
N ASN A 43 -2.17 -5.44 -9.90
CA ASN A 43 -3.49 -5.98 -9.60
C ASN A 43 -4.58 -4.91 -9.66
N LEU A 44 -4.35 -3.74 -9.05
CA LEU A 44 -5.33 -2.65 -9.04
C LEU A 44 -5.52 -2.02 -10.41
N ALA A 45 -4.44 -1.88 -11.20
CA ALA A 45 -4.55 -1.39 -12.57
C ALA A 45 -5.38 -2.35 -13.44
N ARG A 46 -5.14 -3.66 -13.31
CA ARG A 46 -5.93 -4.69 -14.03
C ARG A 46 -7.35 -4.79 -13.51
N GLY A 47 -7.55 -4.55 -12.21
CA GLY A 47 -8.85 -4.55 -11.55
C GLY A 47 -9.71 -3.32 -11.84
N GLY A 48 -9.15 -2.32 -12.52
CA GLY A 48 -9.88 -1.14 -12.97
C GLY A 48 -10.08 -0.08 -11.89
N VAL A 49 -9.10 0.10 -10.98
CA VAL A 49 -9.08 1.28 -10.11
C VAL A 49 -8.84 2.52 -10.97
N GLY A 50 -9.74 3.51 -10.87
CA GLY A 50 -9.84 4.65 -11.77
C GLY A 50 -8.59 5.53 -11.84
N ARG A 51 -8.02 5.86 -10.68
CA ARG A 51 -6.78 6.64 -10.55
C ARG A 51 -5.80 5.94 -9.62
N ILE A 52 -4.58 5.73 -10.11
CA ILE A 52 -3.48 5.16 -9.33
C ILE A 52 -2.30 6.13 -9.39
N LYS A 53 -1.97 6.73 -8.24
CA LYS A 53 -0.75 7.52 -8.04
C LYS A 53 0.31 6.63 -7.42
N ILE A 54 1.47 6.49 -8.06
CA ILE A 54 2.61 5.71 -7.57
C ILE A 54 3.70 6.67 -7.12
N VAL A 55 4.10 6.59 -5.86
CA VAL A 55 5.14 7.41 -5.25
C VAL A 55 6.35 6.52 -4.91
N ASP A 56 7.48 6.76 -5.56
CA ASP A 56 8.73 6.05 -5.29
C ASP A 56 9.91 6.88 -5.80
N ASN A 57 10.99 7.00 -5.00
CA ASN A 57 12.17 7.80 -5.33
C ASN A 57 13.34 6.97 -5.88
N ASP A 58 13.24 5.65 -5.85
CA ASP A 58 14.33 4.77 -6.23
C ASP A 58 14.40 4.58 -7.74
N ILE A 59 15.55 4.05 -8.16
CA ILE A 59 15.78 3.53 -9.51
C ILE A 59 15.69 2.01 -9.52
N VAL A 60 15.42 1.43 -10.69
CA VAL A 60 15.44 -0.03 -10.86
C VAL A 60 16.89 -0.53 -10.75
N GLU A 61 17.09 -1.61 -9.99
CA GLU A 61 18.38 -2.28 -9.85
C GLU A 61 18.29 -3.79 -10.16
N LEU A 62 19.39 -4.37 -10.65
CA LEU A 62 19.44 -5.78 -11.03
C LEU A 62 19.10 -6.75 -9.87
N PRO A 63 19.63 -6.59 -8.64
CA PRO A 63 19.32 -7.50 -7.53
C PRO A 63 17.83 -7.50 -7.13
N ASP A 64 17.10 -6.47 -7.53
CA ASP A 64 15.71 -6.27 -7.18
C ASP A 64 14.72 -7.00 -8.11
N LEU A 65 15.16 -7.35 -9.32
CA LEU A 65 14.32 -7.98 -10.35
C LEU A 65 13.75 -9.34 -9.92
N GLN A 66 14.39 -10.03 -8.98
CA GLN A 66 13.90 -11.31 -8.44
C GLN A 66 12.50 -11.23 -7.80
N ARG A 67 12.06 -10.03 -7.39
CA ARG A 67 10.75 -9.78 -6.75
C ARG A 67 9.96 -8.61 -7.33
N GLN A 68 10.59 -7.69 -8.05
CA GLN A 68 9.95 -6.48 -8.57
C GLN A 68 9.40 -6.72 -9.98
N ILE A 69 8.26 -7.42 -10.04
CA ILE A 69 7.72 -8.01 -11.28
C ILE A 69 7.33 -7.01 -12.39
N LEU A 70 7.26 -5.71 -12.08
CA LEU A 70 7.01 -4.69 -13.10
C LEU A 70 8.28 -4.34 -13.88
N PHE A 71 9.48 -4.63 -13.40
CA PHE A 71 10.72 -4.16 -14.00
C PHE A 71 11.46 -5.28 -14.76
N ASN A 72 12.41 -4.89 -15.62
CA ASN A 72 13.24 -5.81 -16.39
C ASN A 72 14.71 -5.35 -16.40
N GLU A 73 15.59 -6.15 -17.02
CA GLU A 73 17.03 -5.88 -17.07
C GLU A 73 17.38 -4.58 -17.83
N GLU A 74 16.58 -4.19 -18.82
CA GLU A 74 16.78 -2.94 -19.55
C GLU A 74 16.52 -1.72 -18.66
N ASP A 75 15.44 -1.74 -17.88
CA ASP A 75 15.12 -0.68 -16.91
C ASP A 75 16.26 -0.52 -15.89
N ALA A 76 16.79 -1.65 -15.40
CA ALA A 76 17.89 -1.71 -14.44
C ALA A 76 19.19 -1.15 -15.05
N LYS A 77 19.52 -1.56 -16.28
CA LYS A 77 20.69 -1.04 -17.01
C LYS A 77 20.60 0.47 -17.21
N ASN A 78 19.41 0.98 -17.49
CA ASN A 78 19.16 2.40 -17.72
C ASN A 78 19.02 3.21 -16.41
N LYS A 79 19.04 2.55 -15.24
CA LYS A 79 18.81 3.17 -13.92
C LYS A 79 17.51 3.99 -13.90
N SER A 80 16.47 3.41 -14.48
CA SER A 80 15.20 4.13 -14.70
C SER A 80 14.44 4.33 -13.38
N PRO A 81 13.80 5.48 -13.14
CA PRO A 81 13.01 5.70 -11.91
C PRO A 81 11.83 4.72 -11.81
N LYS A 82 11.69 4.02 -10.67
CA LYS A 82 10.70 2.94 -10.46
C LYS A 82 9.28 3.41 -10.75
N ALA A 83 8.87 4.55 -10.18
CA ALA A 83 7.50 5.07 -10.33
C ALA A 83 7.15 5.38 -11.80
N GLN A 84 8.10 5.92 -12.58
CA GLN A 84 7.88 6.24 -13.99
C GLN A 84 7.70 4.98 -14.84
N VAL A 85 8.64 4.02 -14.72
CA VAL A 85 8.59 2.75 -15.45
C VAL A 85 7.32 1.96 -15.11
N ALA A 86 6.93 1.93 -13.83
CA ALA A 86 5.71 1.27 -13.41
C ALA A 86 4.48 1.86 -14.13
N VAL A 87 4.33 3.19 -14.12
CA VAL A 87 3.23 3.87 -14.83
C VAL A 87 3.24 3.59 -16.32
N GLU A 88 4.40 3.64 -16.97
CA GLU A 88 4.52 3.36 -18.41
C GLU A 88 4.06 1.94 -18.76
N LYS A 89 4.48 0.95 -17.98
CA LYS A 89 4.10 -0.46 -18.20
C LYS A 89 2.64 -0.72 -17.88
N LEU A 90 2.12 -0.15 -16.79
CA LEU A 90 0.71 -0.28 -16.42
C LEU A 90 -0.21 0.39 -17.44
N ARG A 91 0.21 1.49 -18.06
CA ARG A 91 -0.56 2.16 -19.12
C ARG A 91 -0.73 1.28 -20.37
N ARG A 92 0.26 0.44 -20.67
CA ARG A 92 0.16 -0.59 -21.74
C ARG A 92 -0.77 -1.74 -21.37
N ILE A 93 -0.95 -2.01 -20.07
CA ILE A 93 -1.85 -3.05 -19.56
C ILE A 93 -3.30 -2.56 -19.54
N ASN A 94 -3.54 -1.37 -19.01
CA ASN A 94 -4.85 -0.76 -18.92
C ASN A 94 -4.79 0.74 -19.20
N SER A 95 -5.07 1.12 -20.44
CA SER A 95 -5.08 2.53 -20.88
C SER A 95 -6.36 3.29 -20.50
N SER A 96 -7.37 2.60 -19.91
CA SER A 96 -8.65 3.22 -19.55
C SER A 96 -8.65 3.93 -18.20
N ILE A 97 -7.57 3.78 -17.42
CA ILE A 97 -7.42 4.36 -16.07
C ILE A 97 -6.37 5.48 -16.08
N GLN A 98 -6.44 6.34 -15.07
CA GLN A 98 -5.46 7.40 -14.85
C GLN A 98 -4.29 6.87 -14.02
N LEU A 99 -3.08 7.05 -14.55
CA LEU A 99 -1.84 6.61 -13.92
C LEU A 99 -0.89 7.80 -13.79
N GLU A 100 -0.44 8.06 -12.57
CA GLU A 100 0.42 9.18 -12.21
C GLU A 100 1.67 8.69 -11.46
N ALA A 101 2.86 9.12 -11.89
CA ALA A 101 4.12 8.83 -11.22
C ALA A 101 4.59 10.07 -10.45
N LYS A 102 5.01 9.87 -9.19
CA LYS A 102 5.72 10.87 -8.38
C LYS A 102 7.06 10.29 -7.96
N VAL A 103 8.13 10.85 -8.54
CA VAL A 103 9.51 10.52 -8.16
C VAL A 103 9.96 11.48 -7.07
N CYS A 104 9.71 11.11 -5.83
CA CYS A 104 10.11 11.90 -4.67
C CYS A 104 10.15 11.04 -3.41
N GLU A 105 11.03 11.40 -2.47
CA GLU A 105 11.01 10.85 -1.12
C GLU A 105 9.75 11.33 -0.37
N VAL A 106 9.15 10.45 0.43
CA VAL A 106 8.00 10.82 1.26
C VAL A 106 8.48 11.46 2.55
N GLU A 107 8.08 12.71 2.75
CA GLU A 107 8.54 13.57 3.85
C GLU A 107 7.33 14.23 4.54
N PRO A 108 7.47 14.67 5.81
CA PRO A 108 6.38 15.36 6.51
C PRO A 108 5.79 16.55 5.74
N LYS A 109 6.66 17.29 5.03
CA LYS A 109 6.27 18.48 4.26
C LYS A 109 5.47 18.19 2.98
N ASN A 110 5.48 16.95 2.48
CA ASN A 110 4.85 16.61 1.19
C ASN A 110 3.77 15.53 1.28
N ILE A 111 3.75 14.71 2.34
CA ILE A 111 2.87 13.54 2.39
C ILE A 111 1.39 13.88 2.32
N GLU A 112 0.96 14.99 2.93
CA GLU A 112 -0.45 15.41 2.88
C GLU A 112 -0.87 15.74 1.44
N ASN A 113 -0.02 16.40 0.66
CA ASN A 113 -0.26 16.67 -0.77
C ASN A 113 -0.19 15.37 -1.61
N LEU A 114 0.67 14.43 -1.24
CA LEU A 114 0.78 13.16 -1.96
C LEU A 114 -0.49 12.32 -1.82
N ILE A 115 -1.09 12.28 -0.62
CA ILE A 115 -2.30 11.49 -0.35
C ILE A 115 -3.60 12.24 -0.61
N GLU A 116 -3.53 13.53 -0.97
CA GLU A 116 -4.69 14.35 -1.30
C GLU A 116 -5.56 13.66 -2.38
N GLU A 117 -6.89 13.77 -2.23
CA GLU A 117 -7.91 13.15 -3.10
C GLU A 117 -7.85 11.61 -3.19
N SER A 118 -7.07 10.96 -2.32
CA SER A 118 -7.01 9.49 -2.29
C SER A 118 -8.17 8.95 -1.47
N HIS A 119 -8.94 8.03 -2.06
CA HIS A 119 -9.93 7.25 -1.32
C HIS A 119 -9.25 6.19 -0.43
N LEU A 120 -8.03 5.77 -0.78
CA LEU A 120 -7.25 4.78 -0.04
C LEU A 120 -5.75 4.99 -0.27
N VAL A 121 -4.95 4.80 0.78
CA VAL A 121 -3.48 4.77 0.70
C VAL A 121 -2.97 3.33 0.91
N LEU A 122 -1.98 2.92 0.12
CA LEU A 122 -1.34 1.61 0.22
C LEU A 122 0.13 1.79 0.56
N ASP A 123 0.55 1.20 1.67
CA ASP A 123 1.95 1.15 2.08
C ASP A 123 2.62 -0.10 1.50
N ALA A 124 3.61 0.14 0.65
CA ALA A 124 4.49 -0.85 0.07
C ALA A 124 5.96 -0.50 0.33
N THR A 125 6.22 0.29 1.38
CA THR A 125 7.56 0.73 1.79
C THR A 125 8.23 -0.31 2.68
N ASP A 126 9.55 -0.31 2.71
CA ASP A 126 10.37 -1.06 3.65
C ASP A 126 10.89 -0.18 4.81
N ASN A 127 10.64 1.13 4.76
CA ASN A 127 11.11 2.10 5.74
C ASN A 127 10.11 2.32 6.87
N MET A 128 10.49 1.92 8.09
CA MET A 128 9.64 2.08 9.28
C MET A 128 9.25 3.54 9.57
N LYS A 129 10.13 4.53 9.34
CA LYS A 129 9.82 5.95 9.56
C LYS A 129 8.71 6.39 8.59
N THR A 130 8.80 5.99 7.33
CA THR A 130 7.77 6.28 6.31
C THR A 130 6.43 5.65 6.69
N ARG A 131 6.42 4.41 7.19
CA ARG A 131 5.18 3.75 7.65
C ARG A 131 4.48 4.51 8.78
N PHE A 132 5.24 4.98 9.75
CA PHE A 132 4.69 5.80 10.84
C PHE A 132 4.22 7.17 10.35
N LEU A 133 4.91 7.77 9.38
CA LEU A 133 4.47 9.02 8.76
C LEU A 133 3.16 8.85 7.96
N ILE A 134 3.04 7.76 7.17
CA ILE A 134 1.79 7.38 6.48
C ILE A 134 0.65 7.25 7.49
N ASN A 135 0.90 6.55 8.59
CA ASN A 135 -0.08 6.38 9.65
C ASN A 135 -0.57 7.71 10.22
N GLU A 136 0.33 8.63 10.56
CA GLU A 136 -0.03 9.95 11.07
C GLU A 136 -0.83 10.77 10.03
N ALA A 137 -0.35 10.83 8.79
CA ALA A 137 -1.00 11.60 7.71
C ALA A 137 -2.40 11.07 7.40
N CYS A 138 -2.56 9.75 7.28
CA CYS A 138 -3.84 9.12 6.98
C CYS A 138 -4.83 9.25 8.15
N VAL A 139 -4.38 9.09 9.40
CA VAL A 139 -5.25 9.28 10.59
C VAL A 139 -5.65 10.75 10.76
N LYS A 140 -4.74 11.70 10.48
CA LYS A 140 -5.06 13.14 10.52
C LYS A 140 -6.15 13.48 9.49
N ASN A 141 -5.98 13.02 8.25
CA ASN A 141 -6.85 13.33 7.12
C ASN A 141 -8.06 12.39 6.97
N LYS A 142 -8.23 11.42 7.89
CA LYS A 142 -9.30 10.41 7.87
C LYS A 142 -9.35 9.58 6.59
N ILE A 143 -8.18 9.28 6.02
CA ILE A 143 -8.05 8.45 4.82
C ILE A 143 -7.74 7.02 5.28
N PRO A 144 -8.51 5.99 4.85
CA PRO A 144 -8.15 4.61 5.15
C PRO A 144 -6.82 4.25 4.48
N TRP A 145 -6.05 3.39 5.11
CA TRP A 145 -4.80 2.90 4.52
C TRP A 145 -4.51 1.46 4.93
N ILE A 146 -3.71 0.77 4.11
CA ILE A 146 -3.37 -0.63 4.34
C ILE A 146 -1.86 -0.77 4.48
N TYR A 147 -1.45 -1.21 5.66
CA TYR A 147 -0.07 -1.55 6.00
C TYR A 147 0.35 -2.85 5.30
N GLY A 148 1.59 -2.86 4.79
CA GLY A 148 2.25 -4.04 4.24
C GLY A 148 3.72 -4.06 4.64
N GLY A 149 4.20 -5.21 5.12
CA GLY A 149 5.60 -5.37 5.47
C GLY A 149 6.06 -6.81 5.30
N VAL A 150 7.32 -7.00 4.89
CA VAL A 150 7.90 -8.32 4.68
C VAL A 150 9.34 -8.36 5.15
N PHE A 151 9.74 -9.47 5.76
CA PHE A 151 11.09 -9.75 6.25
C PHE A 151 11.35 -11.25 6.14
N GLY A 152 12.36 -11.68 5.38
CA GLY A 152 12.62 -13.10 5.14
C GLY A 152 11.46 -13.80 4.44
N SER A 153 10.87 -14.79 5.10
CA SER A 153 9.63 -15.47 4.72
C SER A 153 8.38 -14.93 5.42
N ILE A 154 8.56 -13.97 6.33
CA ILE A 154 7.49 -13.40 7.15
C ILE A 154 6.90 -12.20 6.45
N GLY A 155 5.58 -12.18 6.36
CA GLY A 155 4.79 -11.11 5.82
C GLY A 155 3.71 -10.67 6.80
N MET A 156 3.43 -9.37 6.81
CA MET A 156 2.40 -8.76 7.65
C MET A 156 1.55 -7.78 6.85
N SER A 157 0.26 -7.73 7.17
CA SER A 157 -0.65 -6.71 6.65
C SER A 157 -1.73 -6.36 7.66
N MET A 158 -2.19 -5.11 7.64
CA MET A 158 -3.28 -4.65 8.50
C MET A 158 -4.03 -3.51 7.81
N THR A 159 -5.36 -3.57 7.85
CA THR A 159 -6.24 -2.50 7.36
C THR A 159 -6.49 -1.48 8.47
N VAL A 160 -6.17 -0.22 8.21
CA VAL A 160 -6.41 0.89 9.12
C VAL A 160 -7.52 1.78 8.55
N VAL A 161 -8.68 1.77 9.20
CA VAL A 161 -9.77 2.72 8.95
C VAL A 161 -9.77 3.70 10.13
N PRO A 162 -9.35 4.97 9.92
CA PRO A 162 -9.32 5.96 10.98
C PRO A 162 -10.65 6.05 11.73
N GLU A 163 -10.58 6.25 13.04
CA GLU A 163 -11.75 6.32 13.95
C GLU A 163 -12.49 5.00 14.19
N GLU A 164 -12.25 3.96 13.39
CA GLU A 164 -12.90 2.65 13.51
C GLU A 164 -11.95 1.56 14.00
N THR A 165 -10.78 1.38 13.35
CA THR A 165 -9.82 0.31 13.67
C THR A 165 -8.62 0.82 14.48
N PRO A 166 -7.79 -0.07 15.05
CA PRO A 166 -6.50 0.31 15.62
C PRO A 166 -5.58 0.90 14.54
N CYS A 167 -4.78 1.91 14.88
CA CYS A 167 -3.76 2.44 13.98
C CYS A 167 -2.42 1.72 14.16
N LEU A 168 -1.42 2.01 13.31
CA LEU A 168 -0.09 1.37 13.40
C LEU A 168 0.55 1.52 14.79
N THR A 169 0.42 2.69 15.40
CA THR A 169 0.92 2.97 16.77
C THR A 169 0.20 2.15 17.85
N CYS A 170 -1.04 1.70 17.59
CA CYS A 170 -1.70 0.76 18.51
C CYS A 170 -1.03 -0.62 18.51
N VAL A 171 -0.44 -1.02 17.38
CA VAL A 171 0.23 -2.31 17.21
C VAL A 171 1.68 -2.26 17.69
N PHE A 172 2.44 -1.31 17.15
CA PHE A 172 3.91 -1.28 17.29
C PHE A 172 4.41 -0.32 18.37
N GLY A 173 3.51 0.41 19.04
CA GLY A 173 3.90 1.45 19.99
C GLY A 173 4.34 2.74 19.30
N GLU A 174 5.06 3.59 20.02
CA GLU A 174 5.68 4.79 19.43
C GLU A 174 6.85 4.38 18.52
N PHE A 175 7.15 5.20 17.52
CA PHE A 175 8.25 4.94 16.58
C PHE A 175 9.54 4.72 17.38
N PRO A 176 10.10 3.50 17.38
CA PRO A 176 11.34 3.25 18.09
C PRO A 176 12.48 3.90 17.31
N SER A 177 13.44 4.50 18.03
CA SER A 177 14.71 4.96 17.46
C SER A 177 15.60 3.75 17.14
N PHE A 178 15.17 2.90 16.20
CA PHE A 178 16.05 1.85 15.68
C PHE A 178 16.89 2.41 14.52
N PRO A 179 18.17 1.99 14.40
CA PRO A 179 18.93 2.25 13.20
C PRO A 179 18.23 1.61 11.99
N GLU A 180 18.38 2.21 10.82
CA GLU A 180 17.93 1.59 9.57
C GLU A 180 18.59 0.21 9.46
N LEU A 181 17.75 -0.82 9.33
CA LEU A 181 18.22 -2.14 8.94
C LEU A 181 18.69 -2.00 7.49
N GLY A 182 19.93 -2.41 7.20
CA GLY A 182 20.45 -2.51 5.84
C GLY A 182 19.67 -3.55 5.02
N THR A 183 20.26 -4.08 3.94
CA THR A 183 19.58 -5.05 3.07
C THR A 183 18.94 -6.19 3.85
N ILE A 184 17.60 -6.20 3.87
CA ILE A 184 16.82 -7.21 4.57
C ILE A 184 16.75 -8.47 3.69
N PRO A 185 17.15 -9.66 4.20
CA PRO A 185 16.99 -10.90 3.45
C PRO A 185 15.51 -11.17 3.21
N LEU A 186 15.17 -11.63 2.00
CA LEU A 186 13.78 -11.80 1.59
C LEU A 186 13.66 -12.89 0.51
N ILE A 187 12.64 -13.76 0.63
CA ILE A 187 12.25 -14.66 -0.47
C ILE A 187 11.27 -13.94 -1.41
N ASN A 188 11.38 -14.17 -2.72
CA ASN A 188 10.54 -13.51 -3.73
C ASN A 188 9.04 -13.71 -3.54
N ALA A 189 8.60 -14.87 -3.02
CA ALA A 189 7.19 -15.21 -2.86
C ALA A 189 6.49 -14.40 -1.76
N ALA A 190 7.21 -14.01 -0.71
CA ALA A 190 6.63 -13.34 0.45
C ALA A 190 5.96 -11.99 0.11
N PRO A 191 6.60 -11.05 -0.62
CA PRO A 191 5.91 -9.83 -1.04
C PRO A 191 4.75 -10.09 -2.00
N ILE A 192 4.80 -11.13 -2.84
CA ILE A 192 3.71 -11.42 -3.78
C ILE A 192 2.42 -11.79 -3.02
N ILE A 193 2.54 -12.65 -2.00
CA ILE A 193 1.39 -13.08 -1.19
C ILE A 193 0.83 -11.90 -0.38
N ILE A 194 1.69 -11.13 0.28
CA ILE A 194 1.24 -9.99 1.11
C ILE A 194 0.62 -8.89 0.27
N ALA A 195 1.20 -8.55 -0.88
CA ALA A 195 0.61 -7.59 -1.80
C ALA A 195 -0.76 -8.02 -2.33
N SER A 196 -0.95 -9.32 -2.58
CA SER A 196 -2.25 -9.86 -2.99
C SER A 196 -3.29 -9.76 -1.86
N TRP A 197 -2.86 -9.96 -0.62
CA TRP A 197 -3.69 -9.70 0.56
C TRP A 197 -4.07 -8.21 0.66
N GLN A 198 -3.11 -7.30 0.55
CA GLN A 198 -3.34 -5.85 0.57
C GLN A 198 -4.31 -5.43 -0.55
N THR A 199 -4.13 -5.96 -1.76
CA THR A 199 -5.02 -5.73 -2.90
C THR A 199 -6.45 -6.18 -2.57
N THR A 200 -6.62 -7.33 -1.92
CA THR A 200 -7.95 -7.85 -1.57
C THR A 200 -8.67 -6.93 -0.60
N GLU A 201 -7.99 -6.46 0.44
CA GLU A 201 -8.56 -5.49 1.38
C GLU A 201 -8.82 -4.13 0.71
N ALA A 202 -7.96 -3.70 -0.21
CA ALA A 202 -8.17 -2.49 -1.00
C ALA A 202 -9.46 -2.59 -1.83
N LEU A 203 -9.67 -3.70 -2.54
CA LEU A 203 -10.88 -3.91 -3.33
C LEU A 203 -12.13 -3.82 -2.45
N LYS A 204 -12.13 -4.48 -1.27
CA LYS A 204 -13.25 -4.41 -0.32
C LYS A 204 -13.58 -2.97 0.09
N ILE A 205 -12.58 -2.18 0.48
CA ILE A 205 -12.78 -0.77 0.85
C ILE A 205 -13.39 0.01 -0.32
N LEU A 206 -12.82 -0.11 -1.51
CA LEU A 206 -13.23 0.67 -2.68
C LEU A 206 -14.63 0.29 -3.19
N VAL A 207 -15.00 -0.99 -3.14
CA VAL A 207 -16.37 -1.45 -3.46
C VAL A 207 -17.36 -1.28 -2.29
N GLY A 208 -16.87 -0.89 -1.11
CA GLY A 208 -17.63 -0.65 0.12
C GLY A 208 -18.23 -1.90 0.72
N ASP A 209 -17.46 -2.98 0.74
CA ASP A 209 -17.77 -4.20 1.48
C ASP A 209 -17.48 -3.98 2.98
N GLU A 210 -18.39 -4.44 3.84
CA GLU A 210 -18.28 -4.31 5.30
C GLU A 210 -17.36 -5.37 5.92
N ASN A 211 -16.99 -6.43 5.17
CA ASN A 211 -16.17 -7.54 5.63
C ASN A 211 -14.66 -7.23 5.61
N LEU A 212 -14.27 -6.08 6.18
CA LEU A 212 -12.88 -5.69 6.37
C LEU A 212 -12.24 -6.50 7.49
N ASN A 213 -10.94 -6.79 7.36
CA ASN A 213 -10.16 -7.41 8.42
C ASN A 213 -9.35 -6.36 9.21
N PRO A 214 -9.77 -6.01 10.44
CA PRO A 214 -9.04 -5.03 11.27
C PRO A 214 -7.85 -5.64 12.02
N ASP A 215 -7.71 -6.97 11.99
CA ASP A 215 -6.68 -7.70 12.72
C ASP A 215 -5.34 -7.66 11.97
N LEU A 216 -4.23 -7.74 12.70
CA LEU A 216 -2.91 -7.91 12.12
C LEU A 216 -2.80 -9.32 11.55
N ILE A 217 -2.63 -9.40 10.23
CA ILE A 217 -2.32 -10.65 9.53
C ILE A 217 -0.82 -10.87 9.63
N TYR A 218 -0.46 -12.07 10.06
CA TYR A 218 0.91 -12.54 10.12
C TYR A 218 0.99 -13.87 9.36
N LEU A 219 1.87 -13.92 8.39
CA LEU A 219 2.12 -15.07 7.53
C LEU A 219 3.61 -15.39 7.56
N ASP A 220 3.99 -16.60 7.93
CA ASP A 220 5.35 -17.09 7.70
C ASP A 220 5.28 -18.20 6.66
N LEU A 221 5.74 -17.89 5.44
CA LEU A 221 5.62 -18.77 4.29
C LEU A 221 6.52 -20.00 4.41
N TRP A 222 7.60 -19.93 5.19
CA TRP A 222 8.57 -21.02 5.28
C TRP A 222 8.02 -22.23 6.04
N PRO A 223 7.54 -22.09 7.29
CA PRO A 223 6.80 -23.15 7.97
C PRO A 223 5.32 -23.23 7.53
N GLY A 224 4.83 -22.32 6.69
CA GLY A 224 3.43 -22.27 6.24
C GLY A 224 2.44 -21.83 7.32
N SER A 225 2.86 -20.95 8.23
CA SER A 225 2.02 -20.53 9.35
C SER A 225 1.19 -19.28 9.03
N PHE A 226 -0.08 -19.28 9.45
CA PHE A 226 -0.99 -18.15 9.35
C PHE A 226 -1.55 -17.81 10.72
N ARG A 227 -1.47 -16.54 11.10
CA ARG A 227 -2.05 -16.03 12.34
C ARG A 227 -2.82 -14.76 12.06
N ARG A 228 -4.03 -14.70 12.64
CA ARG A 228 -4.81 -13.46 12.76
C ARG A 228 -4.70 -12.97 14.20
N ILE A 229 -3.98 -11.87 14.39
CA ILE A 229 -3.69 -11.32 15.71
C ILE A 229 -4.65 -10.17 15.96
N LYS A 230 -5.57 -10.36 16.91
CA LYS A 230 -6.55 -9.33 17.30
C LYS A 230 -5.84 -8.17 17.99
N ILE A 231 -5.92 -6.98 17.39
CA ILE A 231 -5.37 -5.76 17.95
C ILE A 231 -6.51 -4.92 18.52
N LYS A 232 -6.35 -4.44 19.75
CA LYS A 232 -7.30 -3.51 20.36
C LYS A 232 -6.87 -2.07 20.08
N ARG A 233 -7.83 -1.23 19.72
CA ARG A 233 -7.62 0.22 19.64
C ARG A 233 -7.34 0.74 21.04
N ARG A 234 -6.15 1.31 21.24
CA ARG A 234 -5.69 1.82 22.54
C ARG A 234 -6.44 3.09 22.91
N LYS A 235 -7.02 3.15 24.12
CA LYS A 235 -7.72 4.33 24.64
C LYS A 235 -6.81 5.54 24.88
N ASP A 236 -5.52 5.30 25.03
CA ASP A 236 -4.49 6.31 25.32
C ASP A 236 -3.61 6.66 24.11
N CYS A 237 -3.94 6.10 22.92
CA CYS A 237 -3.09 6.21 21.74
C CYS A 237 -2.80 7.68 21.36
N PRO A 238 -1.52 8.08 21.24
CA PRO A 238 -1.18 9.46 20.91
C PRO A 238 -1.70 9.87 19.51
N ILE A 239 -1.74 8.92 18.57
CA ILE A 239 -2.13 9.19 17.18
C ILE A 239 -3.65 9.13 17.00
N CYS A 240 -4.27 7.95 17.12
CA CYS A 240 -5.69 7.78 16.73
C CYS A 240 -6.72 8.16 17.81
N ILE A 241 -6.28 8.56 19.01
CA ILE A 241 -7.15 9.12 20.06
C ILE A 241 -6.77 10.56 20.38
N LYS A 242 -5.52 10.81 20.78
CA LYS A 242 -5.08 12.15 21.22
C LYS A 242 -4.74 13.09 20.06
N ARG A 243 -4.70 12.58 18.81
CA ARG A 243 -4.42 13.33 17.57
C ARG A 243 -3.14 14.19 17.64
N LYS A 244 -2.07 13.62 18.22
CA LYS A 244 -0.74 14.24 18.30
C LYS A 244 0.17 13.67 17.21
N PHE A 245 0.39 14.41 16.14
CA PHE A 245 1.11 13.95 14.95
C PHE A 245 2.56 14.45 14.95
N GLY A 246 3.40 13.85 15.79
CA GLY A 246 4.76 14.35 16.05
C GLY A 246 5.74 14.20 14.87
N LEU A 247 5.56 13.18 14.04
CA LEU A 247 6.38 13.00 12.83
C LEU A 247 5.90 13.89 11.69
N LEU A 248 4.59 14.05 11.56
CA LEU A 248 3.97 14.85 10.50
C LEU A 248 4.12 16.37 10.74
N GLU A 249 4.02 16.80 12.00
CA GLU A 249 4.04 18.22 12.39
C GLU A 249 5.17 18.50 13.40
N PRO A 250 6.44 18.32 13.01
CA PRO A 250 7.57 18.55 13.91
C PRO A 250 7.59 20.03 14.33
N GLY A 251 7.33 20.30 15.61
CA GLY A 251 7.35 21.65 16.19
C GLY A 251 6.01 22.17 16.73
N LYS A 252 4.88 21.50 16.45
CA LYS A 252 3.61 21.77 17.13
C LYS A 252 3.52 20.90 18.40
N LYS A 253 4.10 21.36 19.51
CA LYS A 253 3.94 20.73 20.84
C LYS A 253 2.79 21.37 21.60
#